data_AF-A0A078MA45-F1
#
_entry.id   AF-A0A078MA45-F1
#
_cell.length_a   1.000
_cell.length_b   1.000
_cell.length_c   1.000
_cell.angle_alpha   90.00
_cell.angle_beta   90.00
_cell.angle_gamma   90.00
#
_symmetry.space_group_name_H-M   'P 1'
#
loop_
_entity.id
_entity.type
_entity.pdbx_description
1 polymer ?
#
loop_
_entity_poly.entity_id
_entity_poly.type
_entity_poly.pdbx_seq_one_letter_code
_entity_poly.pdbx_strand_id
1 'polypeptide(L)'
;MAVIKPYEKNGKTFYMFQLYIGIDPLTGKVRKTTRRGFKTKKEASSNSLDCNLKSTKARMYANPLKRIAKCMIYGLCSTRTQ
;
A
#
# COMPACT_ATOMS: atom_id res chain seq x y z
N MET A 1 -4.57 12.02 7.62
CA MET A 1 -3.21 11.53 7.96
C MET A 1 -3.35 10.35 8.92
N ALA A 2 -2.43 9.38 8.89
CA ALA A 2 -2.52 8.21 9.79
C ALA A 2 -2.14 8.59 11.23
N VAL A 3 -2.71 7.89 12.22
CA VAL A 3 -2.36 8.08 13.63
C VAL A 3 -0.97 7.49 13.89
N ILE A 4 -0.03 8.34 14.28
CA ILE A 4 1.34 7.94 14.63
C ILE A 4 1.39 7.65 16.13
N LYS A 5 1.84 6.44 16.48
CA LYS A 5 1.99 5.99 17.86
C LYS A 5 3.48 5.79 18.19
N PRO A 6 3.99 6.33 19.31
CA PRO A 6 5.30 5.97 19.81
C PRO A 6 5.28 4.56 20.40
N TYR A 7 6.41 3.86 20.35
CA TYR A 7 6.64 2.61 21.03
C TYR A 7 8.11 2.48 21.42
N GLU A 8 8.40 1.71 22.47
CA GLU A 8 9.77 1.46 22.91
C GLU A 8 10.23 0.08 22.46
N LYS A 9 11.48 0.02 21.99
CA LYS A 9 12.15 -1.24 21.69
C LYS A 9 13.60 -1.14 22.12
N ASN A 10 14.02 -2.05 23.01
CA ASN A 10 15.38 -2.12 23.52
C ASN A 10 15.86 -0.78 24.12
N GLY A 11 15.01 -0.12 24.91
CA GLY A 11 15.32 1.17 25.55
C GLY A 11 15.36 2.38 24.60
N LYS A 12 14.96 2.22 23.34
CA LYS A 12 14.91 3.31 22.35
C LYS A 12 13.47 3.57 21.93
N THR A 13 13.11 4.84 21.83
CA THR A 13 11.80 5.28 21.34
C THR A 13 11.77 5.28 19.82
N PHE A 14 10.78 4.59 19.25
CA PHE A 14 10.50 4.56 17.83
C PHE A 14 9.06 4.94 17.57
N TYR A 15 8.76 5.24 16.31
CA TYR A 15 7.41 5.56 15.86
C TYR A 15 6.89 4.49 14.90
N MET A 16 5.59 4.25 14.99
CA MET A 16 4.86 3.40 14.07
C MET A 16 3.54 4.04 13.67
N PHE A 17 3.00 3.60 12.54
CA PHE A 17 1.64 3.93 12.14
C PHE A 17 0.96 2.68 11.58
N GLN A 18 -0.36 2.68 11.69
CA GLN A 18 -1.22 1.68 11.07
C GLN A 18 -2.14 2.38 10.09
N LEU A 19 -2.22 1.84 8.88
CA LEU A 19 -3.06 2.37 7.82
C LEU A 19 -4.10 1.33 7.43
N TYR A 20 -5.35 1.78 7.30
CA TYR A 20 -6.43 0.97 6.77
C TYR A 20 -6.39 0.97 5.24
N ILE A 21 -6.41 -0.20 4.63
CA ILE A 21 -6.35 -0.36 3.17
C ILE A 21 -7.74 -0.65 2.59
N GLY A 22 -8.58 -1.37 3.33
CA GLY A 22 -9.89 -1.82 2.88
C GLY A 22 -10.27 -3.17 3.46
N ILE A 23 -11.34 -3.76 2.94
CA ILE A 23 -11.80 -5.10 3.27
C ILE A 23 -11.42 -6.04 2.13
N ASP A 24 -10.87 -7.20 2.45
CA ASP A 24 -10.65 -8.26 1.46
C ASP A 24 -12.01 -8.81 0.99
N PRO A 25 -12.29 -8.86 -0.33
CA PRO A 25 -13.60 -9.27 -0.84
C PRO A 25 -13.88 -10.77 -0.63
N LEU A 26 -12.84 -11.60 -0.54
CA LEU A 26 -12.97 -13.05 -0.38
C LEU A 26 -13.16 -13.48 1.08
N THR A 27 -12.53 -12.75 2.01
CA THR A 27 -12.49 -13.15 3.43
C THR A 27 -13.30 -12.22 4.33
N GLY A 28 -13.73 -11.06 3.84
CA GLY A 28 -14.44 -10.05 4.63
C GLY A 28 -13.58 -9.42 5.74
N LYS A 29 -12.28 -9.74 5.80
CA LYS A 29 -11.38 -9.26 6.84
C LYS A 29 -10.81 -7.89 6.48
N VAL A 30 -10.65 -7.08 7.51
CA VAL A 30 -10.10 -5.72 7.42
C VAL A 30 -8.59 -5.80 7.19
N ARG A 31 -8.13 -5.32 6.04
CA ARG A 31 -6.70 -5.20 5.72
C ARG A 31 -6.13 -3.92 6.29
N LYS A 32 -5.01 -4.08 7.00
CA LYS A 32 -4.24 -2.97 7.55
C LYS A 32 -2.76 -3.15 7.20
N THR A 33 -2.09 -2.09 6.80
CA THR A 33 -0.63 -2.05 6.72
C THR A 33 -0.07 -1.40 7.96
N THR A 34 0.94 -2.03 8.54
CA THR A 34 1.67 -1.48 9.67
C THR A 34 3.11 -1.24 9.26
N ARG A 35 3.61 -0.02 9.48
CA ARG A 35 5.02 0.31 9.28
C ARG A 35 5.59 0.83 10.59
N ARG A 36 6.78 0.36 10.95
CA ARG A 36 7.42 0.61 12.25
C ARG A 36 8.91 0.82 12.07
N GLY A 37 9.54 1.46 13.07
CA GLY A 37 11.00 1.61 13.14
C GLY A 37 11.49 3.00 12.77
N PHE A 38 10.59 3.98 12.69
CA PHE A 38 10.96 5.36 12.42
C PHE A 38 11.60 5.98 13.66
N LYS A 39 12.71 6.69 13.48
CA LYS A 39 13.38 7.41 14.57
C LYS A 39 12.67 8.73 14.86
N THR A 40 12.02 9.33 13.86
CA THR A 40 11.38 10.65 13.99
C THR A 40 9.91 10.63 13.61
N LYS A 41 9.13 11.56 14.19
CA LYS A 41 7.71 11.76 13.84
C LYS A 41 7.53 12.26 12.39
N LYS A 42 8.44 13.12 11.92
CA LYS A 42 8.40 13.68 10.55
C LYS A 42 8.55 12.59 9.50
N GLU A 43 9.52 11.69 9.68
CA GLU A 43 9.75 10.56 8.80
C GLU A 43 8.54 9.62 8.75
N ALA A 44 7.95 9.30 9.91
CA ALA A 44 6.73 8.51 9.97
C ALA A 44 5.56 9.17 9.23
N SER A 45 5.42 10.49 9.32
CA SER A 45 4.38 11.25 8.63
C SER A 45 4.54 11.18 7.11
N SER A 46 5.72 11.48 6.58
CA SER A 46 6.00 11.40 5.13
C SER A 46 5.77 10.00 4.57
N ASN A 47 6.20 8.98 5.31
CA ASN A 47 6.03 7.58 4.90
C ASN A 47 4.56 7.14 4.97
N SER A 48 3.78 7.67 5.92
CA SER A 48 2.33 7.43 5.98
C SER A 48 1.58 7.99 4.76
N LEU A 49 2.01 9.15 4.25
CA LEU A 49 1.45 9.76 3.04
C LEU A 49 1.81 8.94 1.79
N ASP A 50 3.08 8.58 1.65
CA ASP A 50 3.55 7.72 0.56
C ASP A 50 2.83 6.36 0.53
N CYS A 51 2.64 5.72 1.70
CA CYS A 51 1.96 4.43 1.78
C CYS A 51 0.49 4.50 1.33
N ASN A 52 -0.20 5.61 1.64
CA ASN A 52 -1.56 5.87 1.15
C ASN A 52 -1.61 5.97 -0.38
N LEU A 53 -0.71 6.77 -0.96
CA LEU A 53 -0.63 6.97 -2.41
C LEU A 53 -0.30 5.68 -3.15
N LYS A 54 0.58 4.84 -2.61
CA LYS A 54 0.89 3.53 -3.20
C LYS A 54 -0.33 2.62 -3.22
N SER A 55 -1.12 2.62 -2.14
CA SER A 55 -2.37 1.85 -2.06
C SER A 55 -3.42 2.32 -3.10
N THR A 56 -3.58 3.63 -3.29
CA THR A 56 -4.55 4.17 -4.27
C THR A 56 -4.08 3.99 -5.71
N LYS A 57 -2.79 4.25 -5.98
CA LYS A 57 -2.17 4.03 -7.30
C LYS A 57 -2.26 2.56 -7.71
N ALA A 58 -2.12 1.63 -6.76
CA ALA A 58 -2.33 0.20 -6.99
C ALA A 58 -3.66 -0.13 -7.64
N ARG A 59 -4.70 0.58 -7.22
CA ARG A 59 -6.04 0.44 -7.78
C ARG A 59 -6.18 1.08 -9.15
N MET A 60 -5.51 2.22 -9.41
CA MET A 60 -5.61 2.95 -10.67
C MET A 60 -4.93 2.25 -11.86
N TYR A 61 -3.83 1.51 -11.64
CA TYR A 61 -3.18 0.74 -12.71
C TYR A 61 -3.77 -0.66 -12.91
N ALA A 62 -4.64 -1.13 -12.00
CA ALA A 62 -5.41 -2.36 -12.14
C ALA A 62 -6.66 -2.19 -13.04
N ASN A 63 -6.66 -1.18 -13.91
CA ASN A 63 -7.71 -0.98 -14.89
C ASN A 63 -7.56 -2.01 -16.04
N PRO A 64 -8.57 -2.85 -16.30
CA PRO A 64 -8.52 -3.84 -17.39
C PRO A 64 -8.36 -3.18 -18.77
N LEU A 65 -8.89 -1.97 -18.95
CA LEU A 65 -8.78 -1.20 -20.20
C LEU A 65 -7.34 -0.83 -20.57
N LYS A 66 -6.46 -0.58 -19.60
CA LYS A 66 -5.03 -0.31 -19.87
C LYS A 66 -4.27 -1.58 -20.25
N ARG A 67 -4.74 -2.75 -19.80
CA ARG A 67 -4.20 -4.07 -20.16
C ARG A 67 -4.54 -4.43 -21.61
N ILE A 68 -5.77 -4.14 -22.04
CA ILE A 68 -6.23 -4.33 -23.43
C ILE A 68 -5.50 -3.38 -24.38
N ALA A 69 -5.38 -2.09 -24.03
CA ALA A 69 -4.70 -1.10 -24.86
C ALA A 69 -3.20 -1.42 -25.08
N LYS A 70 -2.52 -1.95 -24.05
CA LYS A 70 -1.11 -2.39 -24.18
C LYS A 70 -0.97 -3.65 -25.06
N CYS A 71 -1.98 -4.53 -25.08
CA CYS A 71 -2.00 -5.70 -25.95
C CYS A 71 -2.21 -5.33 -27.42
N MET A 72 -3.05 -4.33 -27.71
CA MET A 72 -3.34 -3.89 -29.09
C MET A 72 -2.20 -3.08 -29.72
N ILE A 73 -1.44 -2.31 -28.94
CA ILE A 73 -0.35 -1.46 -29.47
C ILE A 73 0.97 -2.24 -29.63
N TYR A 74 1.26 -3.19 -28.73
CA TYR A 74 2.57 -3.87 -28.70
C TYR A 74 2.56 -5.33 -29.19
N GLY A 75 1.43 -5.85 -29.67
CA GLY A 75 1.37 -7.18 -30.30
C GLY A 75 1.85 -8.36 -29.44
N LEU A 76 1.98 -8.20 -28.13
CA LEU A 76 2.34 -9.28 -27.20
C LEU A 76 1.08 -10.00 -26.76
N CYS A 77 0.50 -10.76 -27.69
CA CYS A 77 -0.34 -11.91 -27.36
C CYS A 77 0.56 -12.93 -26.65
N SER A 78 0.45 -13.07 -25.33
CA SER A 78 1.08 -14.20 -24.65
C SER A 78 0.25 -14.67 -23.46
N THR A 79 -0.30 -15.87 -23.66
CA THR A 79 -0.82 -16.84 -22.69
C THR A 79 -2.19 -16.59 -22.07
N ARG A 80 -3.21 -17.11 -22.77
CA ARG A 80 -4.03 -18.25 -22.30
C ARG A 80 -3.81 -18.57 -20.82
N THR A 81 -4.64 -17.99 -19.96
CA THR A 81 -4.89 -18.54 -18.62
C THR A 81 -5.88 -19.69 -18.85
N GLN A 82 -5.51 -20.90 -18.41
CA GLN A 82 -6.43 -22.03 -18.29
C GLN A 82 -7.55 -21.68 -17.31
#